data_AF-A0A419WJZ5-F1
#
_entry.id   AF-A0A419WJZ5-F1
#
_cell.length_a   1.000
_cell.length_b   1.000
_cell.length_c   1.000
_cell.angle_alpha   90.00
_cell.angle_beta   90.00
_cell.angle_gamma   90.00
#
_symmetry.space_group_name_H-M   'P 1'
#
loop_
_entity.id
_entity.type
_entity.pdbx_description
1 polymer ?
#
loop_
_entity_poly.entity_id
_entity_poly.type
_entity_poly.pdbx_seq_one_letter_code
_entity_poly.pdbx_strand_id
1 'polypeptide(L)' 'MELSPDEYGAYWRASIRIAAGLLVIALAQTVTAPLFAYSNLGAVGLGVVLFVLLVLAGTFVATLGLARVVRTAVDAEVRG' A
#
# COMPACT_ATOMS: atom_id res chain seq x y z
N MET A 1 -10.14 -25.10 7.40
CA MET A 1 -9.40 -25.36 6.15
C MET A 1 -7.93 -25.37 6.45
N GLU A 2 -7.26 -26.50 6.26
CA GLU A 2 -5.80 -26.51 6.19
C GLU A 2 -5.41 -25.88 4.85
N LEU A 3 -4.65 -24.79 4.88
CA LEU A 3 -4.17 -24.12 3.68
C LEU A 3 -3.08 -24.96 3.01
N SER A 4 -3.19 -25.13 1.69
CA SER A 4 -2.12 -25.74 0.90
C SER A 4 -0.85 -24.86 0.90
N PRO A 5 0.34 -25.44 0.66
CA PRO A 5 1.58 -24.67 0.57
C PRO A 5 1.53 -23.54 -0.46
N ASP A 6 0.82 -23.75 -1.57
CA ASP A 6 0.67 -22.76 -2.64
C ASP A 6 -0.18 -21.56 -2.20
N GLU A 7 -1.26 -21.80 -1.45
CA GLU A 7 -2.12 -20.75 -0.89
C GLU A 7 -1.35 -19.94 0.16
N TYR A 8 -0.58 -20.60 1.01
CA TYR A 8 0.34 -19.92 1.93
C TYR A 8 1.32 -19.00 1.19
N GLY A 9 1.92 -19.49 0.11
CA GLY A 9 2.80 -18.68 -0.74
C GLY A 9 2.08 -17.50 -1.40
N ALA A 10 0.82 -17.67 -1.79
CA ALA A 10 -0.01 -16.61 -2.35
C ALA A 10 -0.32 -15.52 -1.32
N TYR A 11 -0.72 -15.89 -0.11
CA TYR A 11 -0.93 -14.96 0.99
C TYR A 11 0.35 -14.19 1.34
N TRP A 12 1.50 -14.87 1.43
CA TRP A 12 2.78 -14.22 1.70
C TRP A 12 3.11 -13.12 0.68
N ARG A 13 2.99 -13.43 -0.62
CA ARG A 13 3.23 -12.46 -1.70
C ARG A 13 2.22 -11.30 -1.70
N ALA A 14 1.01 -11.53 -1.21
CA ALA A 14 0.00 -10.50 -1.07
C ALA A 14 0.32 -9.59 0.13
N SER A 15 0.69 -10.17 1.28
CA SER A 15 1.10 -9.44 2.48
C SER A 15 2.31 -8.54 2.24
N ILE A 16 3.30 -8.98 1.45
CA ILE A 16 4.43 -8.13 1.04
C ILE A 16 3.94 -6.87 0.32
N ARG A 17 2.91 -6.97 -0.53
CA ARG A 17 2.37 -5.80 -1.24
C ARG A 17 1.60 -4.87 -0.32
N ILE A 18 0.84 -5.42 0.62
CA ILE A 18 0.19 -4.62 1.66
C ILE A 18 1.26 -3.85 2.44
N ALA A 19 2.30 -4.52 2.92
CA ALA A 19 3.40 -3.91 3.64
C ALA A 19 4.12 -2.83 2.81
N ALA A 20 4.37 -3.09 1.53
CA ALA A 20 4.98 -2.11 0.64
C ALA A 20 4.11 -0.84 0.48
N GLY A 21 2.80 -1.00 0.30
CA GLY A 21 1.87 0.13 0.22
C GLY A 21 1.83 0.95 1.52
N LEU A 22 1.76 0.26 2.67
CA LEU A 22 1.81 0.92 3.98
C LEU A 22 3.13 1.65 4.24
N LEU A 23 4.26 1.08 3.79
CA LEU A 23 5.57 1.71 3.90
C LEU A 23 5.63 3.01 3.08
N VAL A 24 5.07 3.03 1.86
CA VAL A 24 4.98 4.24 1.04
C VAL A 24 4.18 5.32 1.78
N ILE A 25 3.04 4.97 2.38
CA ILE A 25 2.22 5.91 3.16
C ILE A 25 3.02 6.43 4.36
N ALA A 26 3.67 5.56 5.12
CA ALA A 26 4.45 5.93 6.31
C ALA A 26 5.61 6.88 5.97
N LEU A 27 6.25 6.69 4.81
CA LEU A 27 7.35 7.53 4.35
C LEU A 27 6.90 8.82 3.68
N ALA A 28 5.63 8.93 3.27
CA ALA A 28 5.11 10.10 2.55
C ALA A 28 5.34 11.41 3.31
N GLN A 29 5.10 11.41 4.63
CA GLN A 29 5.35 12.59 5.46
C GLN A 29 6.85 12.93 5.49
N THR A 30 7.72 11.97 5.75
CA THR A 30 9.17 12.20 5.82
C THR A 30 9.74 12.73 4.52
N VAL A 31 9.29 12.19 3.38
CA VAL A 31 9.74 12.60 2.04
C VAL A 31 9.28 14.01 1.69
N THR A 32 8.06 14.39 2.10
CA THR A 32 7.47 15.68 1.76
C THR A 32 7.76 16.77 2.78
N ALA A 33 8.21 16.42 3.99
CA ALA A 33 8.50 17.34 5.09
C ALA A 33 9.38 18.53 4.70
N PRO A 34 10.47 18.39 3.91
CA PRO A 34 11.31 19.52 3.53
C PRO A 34 10.57 20.62 2.75
N LEU A 35 9.51 20.27 2.01
CA LEU A 35 8.74 21.22 1.20
C LEU A 35 7.92 22.18 2.07
N PHE A 36 7.59 21.77 3.30
CA PHE A 36 6.88 22.59 4.28
C PHE A 36 7.80 23.52 5.08
N ALA A 37 9.12 23.39 4.93
CA ALA A 37 10.09 24.30 5.57
C ALA A 37 10.24 25.63 4.81
N TYR A 38 9.76 25.72 3.57
CA TYR A 38 9.79 26.93 2.78
C TYR A 38 8.63 27.86 3.13
N SER A 39 8.86 29.18 3.11
CA SER A 39 7.84 30.21 3.35
C SER A 39 7.02 30.59 2.12
N ASN A 40 7.32 30.03 0.94
CA ASN A 40 6.62 30.34 -0.29
C ASN A 40 5.50 29.33 -0.59
N LEU A 41 4.37 29.85 -1.08
CA LEU A 41 3.16 29.07 -1.35
C LEU A 41 3.37 27.96 -2.41
N GLY A 42 4.25 28.17 -3.38
CA GLY A 42 4.51 27.19 -4.44
C GLY A 42 5.12 25.90 -3.91
N ALA A 43 6.14 26.02 -3.05
CA ALA A 43 6.79 24.87 -2.41
C ALA A 43 5.82 24.12 -1.49
N VAL A 44 5.06 24.84 -0.65
CA VAL A 44 4.06 24.24 0.23
C VAL A 44 2.97 23.53 -0.59
N GLY A 45 2.47 24.16 -1.65
CA GLY A 45 1.48 23.57 -2.55
C GLY A 45 1.98 22.29 -3.21
N LEU A 46 3.22 22.28 -3.70
CA LEU A 46 3.86 21.07 -4.23
C LEU A 46 3.98 19.98 -3.15
N GLY A 47 4.35 20.35 -1.92
CA GLY A 47 4.43 19.44 -0.78
C GLY A 47 3.11 18.73 -0.50
N VAL A 48 2.00 19.48 -0.48
CA VAL A 48 0.65 18.92 -0.31
C VAL A 48 0.31 17.97 -1.45
N VAL A 49 0.50 18.38 -2.70
CA VAL A 49 0.18 17.55 -3.86
C VAL A 49 0.98 16.24 -3.85
N LEU A 50 2.30 16.32 -3.64
CA LEU A 50 3.16 15.14 -3.58
C LEU A 50 2.79 14.22 -2.41
N PHE A 51 2.48 14.77 -1.24
CA PHE A 51 2.02 13.99 -0.10
C PHE A 51 0.75 13.20 -0.44
N VAL A 52 -0.26 13.88 -0.98
CA VAL A 52 -1.52 13.23 -1.39
C VAL A 52 -1.27 12.13 -2.43
N LEU A 53 -0.45 12.40 -3.43
CA LEU A 53 -0.12 11.41 -4.47
C LEU A 53 0.59 10.18 -3.89
N LEU A 54 1.52 10.36 -2.97
CA LEU A 54 2.21 9.25 -2.30
C LEU A 54 1.25 8.43 -1.44
N VAL A 55 0.36 9.08 -0.69
CA VAL A 55 -0.67 8.38 0.09
C VAL A 55 -1.59 7.57 -0.84
N LEU A 56 -2.09 8.17 -1.92
CA LEU A 56 -2.94 7.46 -2.90
C LEU A 56 -2.21 6.29 -3.55
N ALA A 57 -0.95 6.46 -3.95
CA ALA A 57 -0.14 5.40 -4.53
C ALA A 57 0.06 4.24 -3.54
N GLY A 58 0.41 4.55 -2.28
CA GLY A 58 0.57 3.55 -1.24
C GLY A 58 -0.74 2.82 -0.92
N THR A 59 -1.86 3.53 -0.83
CA THR A 59 -3.19 2.94 -0.65
C THR A 59 -3.52 2.00 -1.81
N PHE A 60 -3.32 2.43 -3.05
CA PHE A 60 -3.58 1.61 -4.23
C PHE A 60 -2.78 0.30 -4.20
N VAL A 61 -1.48 0.37 -3.91
CA VAL A 61 -0.62 -0.83 -3.79
C VAL A 61 -1.10 -1.75 -2.67
N ALA A 62 -1.48 -1.19 -1.52
CA ALA A 62 -2.01 -1.98 -0.41
C ALA A 62 -3.33 -2.66 -0.77
N THR A 63 -4.24 -1.95 -1.44
CA THR A 63 -5.51 -2.50 -1.92
C THR A 63 -5.31 -3.62 -2.95
N LEU A 64 -4.31 -3.53 -3.82
CA LEU A 64 -3.96 -4.65 -4.72
C LEU A 64 -3.49 -5.89 -3.96
N GLY A 65 -2.75 -5.71 -2.86
CA GLY A 65 -2.41 -6.80 -1.95
C GLY A 65 -3.66 -7.40 -1.32
N LEU A 66 -4.54 -6.57 -0.76
CA LEU A 66 -5.79 -6.99 -0.14
C LEU A 66 -6.70 -7.76 -1.12
N ALA A 67 -6.87 -7.25 -2.35
CA ALA A 67 -7.68 -7.91 -3.38
C ALA A 67 -7.19 -9.33 -3.70
N ARG A 68 -5.87 -9.57 -3.60
CA ARG A 68 -5.28 -10.90 -3.81
C ARG A 68 -5.49 -11.82 -2.62
N VAL A 69 -5.43 -11.30 -1.40
CA VAL A 69 -5.81 -12.03 -0.19
C VAL A 69 -7.26 -12.51 -0.32
N VAL A 70 -8.18 -11.59 -0.64
CA VAL A 70 -9.61 -11.89 -0.81
C VAL A 70 -9.82 -12.93 -1.92
N ARG A 71 -9.17 -12.77 -3.08
CA ARG A 71 -9.27 -13.77 -4.15
C ARG A 71 -8.78 -15.15 -3.72
N THR A 72 -7.64 -15.21 -3.04
CA THR A 72 -7.09 -16.49 -2.54
C THR A 72 -8.03 -17.14 -1.53
N ALA A 73 -8.66 -16.35 -0.66
CA ALA A 73 -9.63 -16.84 0.32
C ALA A 73 -10.89 -17.40 -0.36
N VAL A 74 -11.45 -16.66 -1.33
CA VAL A 74 -12.63 -17.09 -2.08
C VAL A 74 -12.32 -18.34 -2.91
N ASP A 75 -11.15 -18.40 -3.56
CA ASP A 75 -10.73 -19.57 -4.34
C ASP A 75 -10.55 -20.82 -3.46
N ALA A 76 -10.09 -20.66 -2.22
CA ALA A 76 -9.97 -21.75 -1.25
C ALA A 76 -11.36 -22.22 -0.76
N GLU A 77 -12.26 -21.27 -0.48
CA GLU A 77 -13.63 -21.57 -0.03
C GLU A 77 -14.42 -22.36 -1.08
N VAL A 78 -14.33 -22.00 -2.36
CA VAL A 78 -15.05 -22.67 -3.45
C VAL A 78 -14.56 -24.10 -3.71
N ARG A 79 -13.34 -24.45 -3.28
CA ARG A 79 -12.75 -25.79 -3.47
C ARG A 79 -13.00 -26.73 -2.30
N GLY A 80 -13.33 -26.20 -1.12
CA GLY A 80 -13.67 -26.99 0.08
C GLY A 80 -15.11 -27.46 0.06
#